data_AF-A0A942UX48-F1
#
_entry.id   AF-A0A942UX48-F1
#
_cell.length_a   1.000
_cell.length_b   1.000
_cell.length_c   1.000
_cell.angle_alpha   90.00
_cell.angle_beta   90.00
_cell.angle_gamma   90.00
#
_symmetry.space_group_name_H-M   'P 1'
#
loop_
_entity.id
_entity.type
_entity.pdbx_description
1 polymer ?
#
loop_
_entity_poly.entity_id
_entity_poly.type
_entity_poly.pdbx_seq_one_letter_code
_entity_poly.pdbx_strand_id
1 'polypeptide(L)'
;MFKTKKIYAVLMLIILIFLSGCDDTDTSQGVIKRGFFEELNTIVIYKDVYYKEVKDSDIEGFISKLKSLEGESLDTSSLTQDDFQGTAYKIESKYNNDKDLKSISFIGDKMLYEDKWYKLDTSIESLYESIESKENMDKNRKKSKLIKENRKELPIKDALLGLWKYDDDNTGIEFTNNELIHFIKKEGKLEESRRFNYRIDNSTDNQVYITAYSKNGLFSKNKKLFNIILLFDDMKNNIIMKKEMVGSSMTYRNNLIYIHEEGFELGNFDSFFFIENRDYFNK
;
A
#
# COMPACT_ATOMS: atom_id res chain seq x y z
N MET A 1 7.40 -43.08 -41.94
CA MET A 1 8.41 -42.04 -41.64
C MET A 1 7.91 -40.61 -41.91
N PHE A 2 6.62 -40.29 -41.66
CA PHE A 2 6.03 -38.98 -41.99
C PHE A 2 5.24 -38.30 -40.85
N LYS A 3 5.03 -38.95 -39.70
CA LYS A 3 4.31 -38.36 -38.56
C LYS A 3 5.20 -37.55 -37.61
N THR A 4 6.47 -37.93 -37.46
CA THR A 4 7.42 -37.22 -36.60
C THR A 4 7.82 -35.85 -37.16
N LYS A 5 7.96 -35.69 -38.48
CA LYS A 5 8.33 -34.39 -39.10
C LYS A 5 7.30 -33.28 -38.86
N LYS A 6 5.99 -33.61 -38.79
CA LYS A 6 4.94 -32.62 -38.52
C LYS A 6 4.93 -32.17 -37.06
N ILE A 7 5.27 -33.06 -36.13
CA ILE A 7 5.36 -32.75 -34.69
C ILE A 7 6.53 -31.79 -34.42
N TYR A 8 7.69 -32.01 -35.05
CA TYR A 8 8.83 -31.10 -34.93
C TYR A 8 8.54 -29.72 -35.52
N ALA A 9 7.80 -29.63 -36.62
CA ALA A 9 7.41 -28.35 -37.21
C ALA A 9 6.47 -27.55 -36.27
N VAL A 10 5.54 -28.23 -35.59
CA VAL A 10 4.63 -27.58 -34.63
C VAL A 10 5.37 -27.18 -33.35
N LEU A 11 6.29 -27.99 -32.84
CA LEU A 11 7.13 -27.65 -31.69
C LEU A 11 8.07 -26.47 -31.98
N MET A 12 8.67 -26.41 -33.18
CA MET A 12 9.46 -25.25 -33.62
C MET A 12 8.61 -23.97 -33.72
N LEU A 13 7.36 -24.06 -34.20
CA LEU A 13 6.47 -22.91 -34.27
C LEU A 13 6.10 -22.39 -32.87
N ILE A 14 5.84 -23.30 -31.92
CA ILE A 14 5.54 -22.93 -30.53
C ILE A 14 6.78 -22.29 -29.87
N ILE A 15 7.97 -22.83 -30.09
CA ILE A 15 9.22 -22.25 -29.57
C ILE A 15 9.51 -20.88 -30.20
N LEU A 16 9.19 -20.67 -31.48
CA LEU A 16 9.30 -19.36 -32.13
C LEU A 16 8.31 -18.33 -31.55
N ILE A 17 7.11 -18.74 -31.11
CA ILE A 17 6.16 -17.86 -30.41
C ILE A 17 6.67 -17.50 -29.00
N PHE A 18 7.44 -18.39 -28.35
CA PHE A 18 8.08 -18.12 -27.06
C PHE A 18 9.43 -17.37 -27.18
N LEU A 19 10.10 -17.42 -28.34
CA LEU A 19 11.37 -16.74 -28.64
C LEU A 19 11.20 -15.41 -29.38
N SER A 20 10.02 -15.13 -29.94
CA SER A 20 9.55 -13.75 -30.07
C SER A 20 9.22 -13.23 -28.68
N GLY A 21 10.25 -13.11 -27.84
CA GLY A 21 10.25 -12.08 -26.82
C GLY A 21 9.82 -10.82 -27.54
N CYS A 22 8.78 -10.20 -27.00
CA CYS A 22 8.43 -8.83 -27.34
C CYS A 22 9.72 -8.05 -27.10
N ASP A 23 10.46 -7.80 -28.17
CA ASP A 23 11.54 -6.82 -28.19
C ASP A 23 10.78 -5.50 -28.10
N ASP A 24 10.35 -5.16 -26.87
CA ASP A 24 9.98 -3.81 -26.49
C ASP A 24 11.27 -3.01 -26.63
N THR A 25 11.57 -2.71 -27.89
CA THR A 25 12.44 -1.62 -28.29
C THR A 25 11.68 -0.35 -27.94
N ASP A 26 11.58 -0.12 -26.63
CA ASP A 26 11.13 1.11 -26.00
C ASP A 26 12.22 2.15 -26.18
N THR A 27 12.32 2.62 -27.41
CA THR A 27 12.85 3.95 -27.69
C THR A 27 11.93 4.96 -26.98
N SER A 28 12.35 5.34 -25.76
CA SER A 28 11.79 6.39 -24.89
C SER A 28 10.29 6.31 -24.58
N GLN A 29 9.81 5.17 -24.05
CA GLN A 29 8.45 5.13 -23.48
C GLN A 29 8.46 5.69 -22.06
N GLY A 30 7.59 6.66 -21.78
CA GLY A 30 7.42 7.23 -20.44
C GLY A 30 7.09 6.18 -19.39
N VAL A 31 7.33 6.52 -18.13
CA VAL A 31 7.32 5.59 -17.00
C VAL A 31 5.94 4.96 -16.75
N ILE A 32 4.86 5.65 -17.15
CA ILE A 32 3.48 5.22 -16.91
C ILE A 32 2.98 4.36 -18.07
N LYS A 33 2.63 3.11 -17.79
CA LYS A 33 2.19 2.16 -18.81
C LYS A 33 0.86 2.56 -19.45
N ARG A 34 0.69 2.18 -20.72
CA ARG A 34 -0.53 2.44 -21.50
C ARG A 34 -1.82 2.03 -20.79
N GLY A 35 -1.81 0.89 -20.09
CA GLY A 35 -2.98 0.37 -19.37
C GLY A 35 -3.49 1.28 -18.26
N PHE A 36 -2.70 2.24 -17.76
CA PHE A 36 -3.20 3.27 -16.83
C PHE A 36 -4.23 4.19 -17.50
N PHE A 37 -4.18 4.34 -18.82
CA PHE A 37 -4.98 5.33 -19.55
C PHE A 37 -6.21 4.76 -20.27
N GLU A 38 -6.40 3.45 -20.27
CA GLU A 38 -7.46 2.79 -21.04
C GLU A 38 -8.82 2.89 -20.33
N GLU A 39 -9.87 3.32 -21.04
CA GLU A 39 -11.24 3.41 -20.50
C GLU A 39 -11.43 4.36 -19.30
N LEU A 40 -10.57 5.39 -19.22
CA LEU A 40 -10.66 6.43 -18.20
C LEU A 40 -11.96 7.23 -18.35
N ASN A 41 -12.67 7.40 -17.23
CA ASN A 41 -13.89 8.18 -17.15
C ASN A 41 -13.64 9.52 -16.46
N THR A 42 -12.83 9.52 -15.39
CA THR A 42 -12.46 10.75 -14.67
C THR A 42 -11.06 10.63 -14.10
N ILE A 43 -10.30 11.73 -14.19
CA ILE A 43 -9.01 11.86 -13.51
C ILE A 43 -9.15 12.94 -12.44
N VAL A 44 -8.78 12.58 -11.21
CA VAL A 44 -8.69 13.53 -10.11
C VAL A 44 -7.24 13.58 -9.66
N ILE A 45 -6.68 14.79 -9.58
CA ILE A 45 -5.38 15.00 -8.97
C ILE A 45 -5.56 15.67 -7.61
N TYR A 46 -5.00 15.05 -6.60
CA TYR A 46 -4.96 15.53 -5.23
C TYR A 46 -3.61 16.19 -4.95
N LYS A 47 -3.64 17.31 -4.24
CA LYS A 47 -2.52 18.00 -3.58
C LYS A 47 -2.87 18.06 -2.10
N ASP A 48 -2.31 17.16 -1.30
CA ASP A 48 -2.73 16.92 0.09
C ASP A 48 -4.26 16.72 0.25
N VAL A 49 -4.96 17.75 0.77
CA VAL A 49 -6.40 17.77 1.05
C VAL A 49 -7.20 18.51 -0.03
N TYR A 50 -6.50 19.09 -1.00
CA TYR A 50 -7.08 19.79 -2.14
C TYR A 50 -7.08 18.89 -3.36
N TYR A 51 -7.97 19.15 -4.30
CA TYR A 51 -8.05 18.40 -5.54
C TYR A 51 -8.56 19.24 -6.70
N LYS A 52 -8.17 18.82 -7.90
CA LYS A 52 -8.70 19.30 -9.17
C LYS A 52 -9.19 18.09 -9.97
N GLU A 53 -10.36 18.23 -10.57
CA GLU A 53 -10.87 17.26 -11.55
C GLU A 53 -10.42 17.71 -12.93
N VAL A 54 -9.83 16.80 -13.70
CA VAL A 54 -9.50 17.08 -15.11
C VAL A 54 -10.80 17.02 -15.89
N LYS A 55 -11.19 18.13 -16.51
CA LYS A 55 -12.41 18.21 -17.33
C LYS A 55 -12.25 17.37 -18.59
N ASP A 56 -13.35 16.83 -19.10
CA ASP A 56 -13.38 16.01 -20.33
C ASP A 56 -12.63 16.65 -21.51
N SER A 57 -12.74 17.97 -21.69
CA SER A 57 -12.05 18.71 -22.75
C SER A 57 -10.53 18.66 -22.66
N ASP A 58 -9.98 18.45 -21.47
CA ASP A 58 -8.56 18.59 -21.15
C ASP A 58 -7.91 17.23 -20.84
N ILE A 59 -8.70 16.15 -20.74
CA ILE A 59 -8.24 14.80 -20.40
C ILE A 59 -7.14 14.33 -21.35
N GLU A 60 -7.32 14.44 -22.66
CA GLU A 60 -6.33 13.97 -23.65
C GLU A 60 -5.00 14.72 -23.53
N GLY A 61 -5.04 16.03 -23.35
CA GLY A 61 -3.85 16.85 -23.14
C GLY A 61 -3.14 16.49 -21.83
N PHE A 62 -3.90 16.23 -20.76
CA PHE A 62 -3.36 15.77 -19.48
C PHE A 62 -2.72 14.39 -19.59
N ILE A 63 -3.40 13.43 -20.25
CA ILE A 63 -2.87 12.09 -20.52
C ILE A 63 -1.57 12.16 -21.31
N SER A 64 -1.49 13.03 -22.34
CA SER A 64 -0.27 13.21 -23.11
C SER A 64 0.90 13.67 -22.24
N LYS A 65 0.67 14.62 -21.31
CA LYS A 65 1.69 15.09 -20.37
C LYS A 65 2.14 14.00 -19.39
N LEU A 66 1.22 13.15 -18.94
CA LEU A 66 1.57 12.01 -18.09
C LEU A 66 2.37 10.95 -18.85
N LYS A 67 1.99 10.63 -20.10
CA LYS A 67 2.72 9.69 -20.95
C LYS A 67 4.13 10.18 -21.29
N SER A 68 4.35 11.48 -21.30
CA SER A 68 5.69 12.06 -21.53
C SER A 68 6.53 12.17 -20.26
N LEU A 69 6.05 11.70 -19.10
CA LEU A 69 6.89 11.67 -17.90
C LEU A 69 8.00 10.64 -18.08
N GLU A 70 9.22 11.15 -18.12
CA GLU A 70 10.44 10.36 -18.08
C GLU A 70 10.97 10.29 -16.65
N GLY A 71 11.64 9.18 -16.33
CA GLY A 71 12.23 8.97 -15.03
C GLY A 71 12.97 7.66 -14.93
N GLU A 72 13.93 7.63 -14.02
CA GLU A 72 14.77 6.46 -13.76
C GLU A 72 14.24 5.69 -12.55
N SER A 73 14.35 4.36 -12.58
CA SER A 73 14.00 3.55 -11.41
C SER A 73 14.90 3.94 -10.24
N LEU A 74 14.30 4.24 -9.10
CA LEU A 74 15.00 4.67 -7.91
C LEU A 74 15.34 3.46 -7.04
N ASP A 75 16.63 3.29 -6.71
CA ASP A 75 17.05 2.32 -5.70
C ASP A 75 16.69 2.84 -4.31
N THR A 76 15.72 2.17 -3.68
CA THR A 76 15.18 2.57 -2.38
C THR A 76 16.04 2.13 -1.20
N SER A 77 17.09 1.32 -1.41
CA SER A 77 17.92 0.76 -0.33
C SER A 77 18.75 1.80 0.43
N SER A 78 19.03 2.95 -0.21
CA SER A 78 19.84 4.04 0.34
C SER A 78 19.03 5.25 0.78
N LEU A 79 17.72 5.24 0.55
CA LEU A 79 16.84 6.35 0.87
C LEU A 79 16.45 6.34 2.35
N THR A 80 16.10 7.51 2.84
CA THR A 80 15.63 7.79 4.20
C THR A 80 14.31 8.54 4.16
N GLN A 81 13.61 8.61 5.29
CA GLN A 81 12.37 9.38 5.40
C GLN A 81 12.56 10.87 5.00
N ASP A 82 13.75 11.42 5.20
CA ASP A 82 14.08 12.80 4.81
C ASP A 82 14.06 13.02 3.29
N ASP A 83 14.35 11.98 2.49
CA ASP A 83 14.28 12.03 1.03
C ASP A 83 12.84 12.16 0.49
N PHE A 84 11.85 11.92 1.36
CA PHE A 84 10.41 12.01 1.07
C PHE A 84 9.73 13.20 1.77
N GLN A 85 10.51 14.21 2.17
CA GLN A 85 9.94 15.48 2.60
C GLN A 85 9.43 16.28 1.40
N GLY A 86 8.15 16.64 1.40
CA GLY A 86 7.56 17.46 0.36
C GLY A 86 6.03 17.41 0.35
N THR A 87 5.42 18.21 -0.52
CA THR A 87 3.98 18.12 -0.76
C THR A 87 3.65 16.85 -1.53
N ALA A 88 2.69 16.08 -1.01
CA ALA A 88 2.26 14.85 -1.62
C ALA A 88 1.16 15.11 -2.65
N TYR A 89 1.32 14.51 -3.82
CA TYR A 89 0.29 14.48 -4.85
C TYR A 89 -0.16 13.06 -5.10
N LYS A 90 -1.43 12.90 -5.48
CA LYS A 90 -1.96 11.61 -5.90
C LYS A 90 -2.87 11.79 -7.09
N ILE A 91 -2.62 11.07 -8.16
CA ILE A 91 -3.54 10.96 -9.28
C ILE A 91 -4.38 9.72 -9.07
N GLU A 92 -5.70 9.88 -9.09
CA GLU A 92 -6.66 8.79 -9.02
C GLU A 92 -7.49 8.76 -10.30
N SER A 93 -7.49 7.62 -10.95
CA SER A 93 -8.21 7.34 -12.18
C SER A 93 -9.45 6.51 -11.86
N LYS A 94 -10.63 7.01 -12.25
CA LYS A 94 -11.90 6.27 -12.18
C LYS A 94 -12.26 5.75 -13.57
N TYR A 95 -12.55 4.46 -13.65
CA TYR A 95 -12.94 3.77 -14.87
C TYR A 95 -14.44 3.47 -14.85
N ASN A 96 -15.01 3.19 -16.03
CA ASN A 96 -16.45 2.92 -16.19
C ASN A 96 -16.99 1.77 -15.32
N ASN A 97 -16.12 0.85 -14.90
CA ASN A 97 -16.42 -0.13 -13.88
C ASN A 97 -15.79 0.35 -12.57
N ASP A 98 -16.60 0.85 -11.64
CA ASP A 98 -16.24 1.47 -10.34
C ASP A 98 -15.33 0.62 -9.41
N LYS A 99 -14.81 -0.52 -9.86
CA LYS A 99 -14.03 -1.46 -9.05
C LYS A 99 -12.52 -1.29 -9.15
N ASP A 100 -11.99 -0.76 -10.26
CA ASP A 100 -10.54 -0.73 -10.49
C ASP A 100 -10.00 0.68 -10.37
N LEU A 101 -9.79 1.20 -9.15
CA LEU A 101 -9.12 2.49 -8.97
C LEU A 101 -7.62 2.30 -9.18
N LYS A 102 -7.06 2.92 -10.23
CA LYS A 102 -5.61 3.02 -10.40
C LYS A 102 -5.13 4.34 -9.84
N SER A 103 -4.01 4.32 -9.15
CA SER A 103 -3.40 5.53 -8.63
C SER A 103 -1.90 5.62 -8.88
N ILE A 104 -1.44 6.85 -8.94
CA ILE A 104 -0.03 7.20 -8.99
C ILE A 104 0.20 8.20 -7.85
N SER A 105 1.19 7.90 -7.00
CA SER A 105 1.54 8.75 -5.88
C SER A 105 2.83 9.50 -6.20
N PHE A 106 2.93 10.77 -5.82
CA PHE A 106 4.10 11.59 -6.06
C PHE A 106 4.49 12.35 -4.79
N ILE A 107 5.78 12.50 -4.56
CA ILE A 107 6.34 13.33 -3.49
C ILE A 107 7.58 14.03 -4.06
N GLY A 108 7.51 15.36 -4.22
CA GLY A 108 8.58 16.13 -4.85
C GLY A 108 8.82 15.70 -6.30
N ASP A 109 10.03 15.20 -6.58
CA ASP A 109 10.46 14.65 -7.87
C ASP A 109 10.32 13.11 -7.95
N LYS A 110 9.75 12.46 -6.94
CA LYS A 110 9.62 11.00 -6.87
C LYS A 110 8.20 10.58 -7.20
N MET A 111 8.08 9.47 -7.93
CA MET A 111 6.81 8.86 -8.30
C MET A 111 6.78 7.39 -7.87
N LEU A 112 5.70 6.97 -7.23
CA LEU A 112 5.38 5.58 -6.99
C LEU A 112 4.31 5.14 -7.99
N TYR A 113 4.66 4.14 -8.80
CA TYR A 113 3.77 3.54 -9.79
C TYR A 113 4.06 2.04 -9.90
N GLU A 114 3.02 1.21 -9.79
CA GLU A 114 3.12 -0.27 -9.82
C GLU A 114 4.21 -0.80 -8.87
N ASP A 115 4.14 -0.41 -7.59
CA ASP A 115 5.04 -0.84 -6.50
C ASP A 115 6.52 -0.49 -6.70
N LYS A 116 6.83 0.42 -7.64
CA LYS A 116 8.18 0.89 -7.92
C LYS A 116 8.29 2.40 -7.80
N TRP A 117 9.39 2.83 -7.17
CA TRP A 117 9.75 4.24 -7.10
C TRP A 117 10.59 4.63 -8.32
N TYR A 118 10.30 5.83 -8.83
CA TYR A 118 11.02 6.46 -9.92
C TYR A 118 11.41 7.87 -9.50
N LYS A 119 12.56 8.33 -9.95
CA LYS A 119 12.94 9.74 -9.92
C LYS A 119 12.61 10.35 -11.27
N LEU A 120 11.75 11.35 -11.26
CA LEU A 120 11.30 12.05 -12.45
C LEU A 120 12.19 13.25 -12.76
N ASP A 121 12.29 13.57 -14.05
CA ASP A 121 12.97 14.78 -14.51
C ASP A 121 12.12 16.05 -14.36
N THR A 122 10.83 15.88 -14.03
CA THR A 122 9.86 16.97 -13.91
C THR A 122 9.06 16.86 -12.62
N SER A 123 8.76 18.00 -12.00
CA SER A 123 7.90 18.09 -10.82
C SER A 123 6.41 18.01 -11.19
N ILE A 124 5.68 17.20 -10.42
CA ILE A 124 4.23 17.04 -10.52
C ILE A 124 3.45 18.35 -10.26
N GLU A 125 4.02 19.31 -9.53
CA GLU A 125 3.38 20.61 -9.25
C GLU A 125 3.05 21.35 -10.57
N SER A 126 3.97 21.34 -11.54
CA SER A 126 3.74 21.99 -12.83
C SER A 126 2.55 21.40 -13.59
N LEU A 127 2.34 20.08 -13.49
CA LEU A 127 1.22 19.39 -14.08
C LEU A 127 -0.09 19.78 -13.36
N TYR A 128 -0.08 19.82 -12.03
CA TYR A 128 -1.23 20.23 -11.20
C TYR A 128 -1.68 21.67 -11.47
N GLU A 129 -0.72 22.60 -11.57
CA GLU A 129 -0.98 24.01 -11.88
C GLU A 129 -1.57 24.19 -13.27
N SER A 130 -1.18 23.35 -14.24
CA SER A 130 -1.65 23.43 -15.62
C SER A 130 -3.13 23.03 -15.83
N ILE A 131 -3.78 22.48 -14.81
CA ILE A 131 -5.21 22.14 -14.86
C ILE A 131 -6.03 23.40 -14.55
N GLU A 132 -6.88 23.80 -15.50
CA GLU A 132 -7.72 25.00 -15.40
C GLU A 132 -8.91 24.88 -14.44
N SER A 133 -9.25 23.66 -14.04
CA SER A 133 -10.39 23.45 -13.14
C SER A 133 -10.14 24.07 -11.77
N LYS A 134 -11.26 24.46 -11.13
CA LYS A 134 -11.23 25.06 -9.80
C LYS A 134 -10.69 24.05 -8.79
N GLU A 135 -9.76 24.49 -7.96
CA GLU A 135 -9.30 23.73 -6.81
C GLU A 135 -10.41 23.63 -5.75
N ASN A 136 -10.69 22.41 -5.30
CA ASN A 136 -11.67 22.11 -4.27
C ASN A 136 -10.98 21.45 -3.08
N MET A 137 -11.55 21.62 -1.88
CA MET A 137 -11.06 20.98 -0.67
C MET A 137 -11.89 19.74 -0.36
N ASP A 138 -11.23 18.59 -0.28
CA ASP A 138 -11.84 17.34 0.14
C ASP A 138 -11.99 17.32 1.67
N LYS A 139 -13.24 17.41 2.14
CA LYS A 139 -13.56 17.44 3.57
C LYS A 139 -13.18 16.14 4.29
N ASN A 140 -13.32 15.00 3.62
CA ASN A 140 -12.99 13.70 4.21
C ASN A 140 -11.47 13.54 4.33
N ARG A 141 -10.71 13.93 3.30
CA ARG A 141 -9.23 13.96 3.39
C ARG A 141 -8.73 14.95 4.44
N LYS A 142 -9.35 16.14 4.55
CA LYS A 142 -9.02 17.09 5.62
C LYS A 142 -9.24 16.50 7.00
N LYS A 143 -10.39 15.83 7.21
CA LYS A 143 -10.71 15.17 8.47
C LYS A 143 -9.73 14.02 8.76
N SER A 144 -9.48 13.16 7.78
CA SER A 144 -8.50 12.06 7.87
C SER A 144 -7.10 12.59 8.22
N LYS A 145 -6.62 13.66 7.55
CA LYS A 145 -5.34 14.30 7.85
C LYS A 145 -5.27 14.78 9.29
N LEU A 146 -6.29 15.47 9.80
CA LEU A 146 -6.34 15.91 11.20
C LEU A 146 -6.25 14.72 12.18
N ILE A 147 -6.96 13.63 11.90
CA ILE A 147 -6.93 12.44 12.75
C ILE A 147 -5.54 11.77 12.69
N LYS A 148 -4.94 11.65 11.51
CA LYS A 148 -3.57 11.13 11.31
C LYS A 148 -2.56 11.89 12.17
N GLU A 149 -2.62 13.23 12.12
CA GLU A 149 -1.75 14.11 12.92
C GLU A 149 -1.95 13.92 14.43
N ASN A 150 -3.20 13.85 14.89
CA ASN A 150 -3.49 13.66 16.31
C ASN A 150 -2.98 12.33 16.85
N ARG A 151 -2.90 11.28 16.02
CA ARG A 151 -2.39 9.97 16.43
C ARG A 151 -0.89 9.99 16.76
N LYS A 152 -0.11 10.89 16.15
CA LYS A 152 1.31 11.09 16.45
C LYS A 152 1.56 11.34 17.94
N GLU A 153 0.65 12.03 18.61
CA GLU A 153 0.79 12.42 20.02
C GLU A 153 0.33 11.33 21.00
N LEU A 154 -0.27 10.23 20.52
CA LEU A 154 -0.75 9.16 21.40
C LEU A 154 0.40 8.36 22.01
N PRO A 155 0.33 7.98 23.29
CA PRO A 155 1.19 6.93 23.83
C PRO A 155 1.08 5.66 22.98
N ILE A 156 2.19 4.95 22.73
CA ILE A 156 2.22 3.82 21.79
C ILE A 156 1.19 2.73 22.14
N LYS A 157 0.93 2.53 23.44
CA LYS A 157 -0.05 1.54 23.93
C LYS A 157 -1.47 1.93 23.56
N ASP A 158 -1.77 3.23 23.56
CA ASP A 158 -3.08 3.75 23.16
C ASP A 158 -3.20 3.78 21.64
N ALA A 159 -2.11 4.13 20.95
CA ALA A 159 -2.05 4.13 19.50
C ALA A 159 -2.25 2.73 18.90
N LEU A 160 -1.82 1.67 19.60
CA LEU A 160 -2.05 0.28 19.22
C LEU A 160 -3.55 -0.07 19.12
N LEU A 161 -4.38 0.54 19.96
CA LEU A 161 -5.79 0.17 20.04
C LEU A 161 -6.56 0.53 18.77
N GLY A 162 -7.53 -0.32 18.44
CA GLY A 162 -8.40 -0.18 17.28
C GLY A 162 -8.08 -1.16 16.17
N LEU A 163 -8.59 -0.83 14.98
CA LEU A 163 -8.61 -1.75 13.85
C LEU A 163 -7.40 -1.53 12.93
N TRP A 164 -6.76 -2.63 12.57
CA TRP A 164 -5.63 -2.67 11.65
C TRP A 164 -5.90 -3.64 10.51
N LYS A 165 -5.66 -3.20 9.29
CA LYS A 165 -5.92 -3.93 8.06
C LYS A 165 -4.60 -4.48 7.51
N TYR A 166 -4.62 -5.70 6.98
CA TYR A 166 -3.51 -6.26 6.20
C TYR A 166 -3.54 -5.73 4.77
N ASP A 167 -2.49 -5.99 3.99
CA ASP A 167 -2.42 -5.60 2.58
C ASP A 167 -3.52 -6.29 1.74
N ASP A 168 -3.96 -7.48 2.17
CA ASP A 168 -5.18 -8.06 1.63
C ASP A 168 -6.41 -7.38 2.27
N ASP A 169 -7.31 -6.86 1.43
CA ASP A 169 -8.52 -6.11 1.84
C ASP A 169 -9.46 -6.83 2.82
N ASN A 170 -9.24 -8.13 3.00
CA ASN A 170 -10.15 -9.05 3.64
C ASN A 170 -9.71 -9.44 5.06
N THR A 171 -8.43 -9.27 5.40
CA THR A 171 -7.89 -9.70 6.70
C THR A 171 -7.58 -8.50 7.57
N GLY A 172 -7.79 -8.66 8.87
CA GLY A 172 -7.52 -7.62 9.85
C GLY A 172 -7.24 -8.15 11.24
N ILE A 173 -6.68 -7.26 12.05
CA ILE A 173 -6.42 -7.47 13.46
C ILE A 173 -6.94 -6.25 14.23
N GLU A 174 -7.71 -6.51 15.29
CA GLU A 174 -8.18 -5.47 16.19
C GLU A 174 -7.51 -5.68 17.55
N PHE A 175 -6.90 -4.63 18.07
CA PHE A 175 -6.39 -4.59 19.44
C PHE A 175 -7.38 -3.82 20.30
N THR A 176 -7.96 -4.51 21.27
CA THR A 176 -8.79 -3.91 22.31
C THR A 176 -8.01 -3.88 23.62
N ASN A 177 -8.57 -3.25 24.67
CA ASN A 177 -7.93 -3.25 25.99
C ASN A 177 -7.69 -4.66 26.57
N ASN A 178 -8.48 -5.66 26.15
CA ASN A 178 -8.48 -6.99 26.76
C ASN A 178 -8.09 -8.10 25.79
N GLU A 179 -8.31 -7.88 24.50
CA GLU A 179 -8.29 -8.93 23.48
C GLU A 179 -7.60 -8.46 22.20
N LEU A 180 -6.89 -9.41 21.61
CA LEU A 180 -6.44 -9.35 20.23
C LEU A 180 -7.42 -10.19 19.41
N ILE A 181 -8.01 -9.58 18.39
CA ILE A 181 -9.03 -10.21 17.54
C ILE A 181 -8.49 -10.25 16.12
N HIS A 182 -8.16 -11.44 15.63
CA HIS A 182 -7.85 -11.65 14.21
C HIS A 182 -9.14 -12.02 13.47
N PHE A 183 -9.37 -11.44 12.29
CA PHE A 183 -10.57 -11.73 11.51
C PHE A 183 -10.31 -11.79 10.01
N ILE A 184 -11.18 -12.49 9.31
CA ILE A 184 -11.21 -12.60 7.85
C ILE A 184 -12.63 -12.26 7.38
N LYS A 185 -12.74 -11.39 6.39
CA LYS A 185 -13.97 -10.99 5.71
C LYS A 185 -14.00 -11.57 4.30
N LYS A 186 -15.19 -11.92 3.82
CA LYS A 186 -15.42 -12.25 2.42
C LYS A 186 -16.67 -11.52 1.96
N GLU A 187 -16.58 -10.80 0.85
CA GLU A 187 -17.68 -9.97 0.32
C GLU A 187 -18.24 -9.01 1.39
N GLY A 188 -17.36 -8.43 2.21
CA GLY A 188 -17.72 -7.50 3.28
C GLY A 188 -18.33 -8.15 4.54
N LYS A 189 -18.50 -9.48 4.58
CA LYS A 189 -19.07 -10.21 5.72
C LYS A 189 -17.98 -10.91 6.52
N LEU A 190 -18.09 -10.89 7.85
CA LEU A 190 -17.18 -11.60 8.75
C LEU A 190 -17.37 -13.12 8.57
N GLU A 191 -16.33 -13.83 8.16
CA GLU A 191 -16.34 -15.29 8.02
C GLU A 191 -15.64 -15.99 9.18
N GLU A 192 -14.43 -15.52 9.54
CA GLU A 192 -13.66 -16.08 10.64
C GLU A 192 -13.30 -15.00 11.67
N SER A 193 -13.34 -15.36 12.94
CA SER A 193 -12.83 -14.54 14.03
C SER A 193 -12.15 -15.40 15.08
N ARG A 194 -10.92 -15.04 15.44
CA ARG A 194 -10.14 -15.69 16.50
C ARG A 194 -9.75 -14.66 17.54
N ARG A 195 -10.04 -14.97 18.81
CA ARG A 195 -9.83 -14.07 19.94
C ARG A 195 -8.77 -14.63 20.88
N PHE A 196 -7.87 -13.76 21.29
CA PHE A 196 -6.74 -14.08 22.16
C PHE A 196 -6.69 -13.09 23.31
N ASN A 197 -6.42 -13.59 24.52
CA ASN A 197 -5.96 -12.71 25.59
C ASN A 197 -4.53 -12.30 25.24
N TYR A 198 -4.13 -11.08 25.54
CA TYR A 198 -2.74 -10.66 25.32
C TYR A 198 -2.25 -9.77 26.45
N ARG A 199 -0.93 -9.66 26.55
CA ARG A 199 -0.24 -8.74 27.45
C ARG A 199 0.85 -8.03 26.67
N ILE A 200 0.98 -6.73 26.88
CA ILE A 200 2.14 -5.95 26.45
C ILE A 200 3.26 -6.21 27.45
N ASP A 201 4.30 -6.93 27.04
CA ASP A 201 5.44 -7.28 27.89
C ASP A 201 6.41 -6.11 28.04
N ASN A 202 6.62 -5.36 26.96
CA ASN A 202 7.47 -4.17 26.91
C ASN A 202 7.02 -3.23 25.79
N SER A 203 7.37 -1.95 25.89
CA SER A 203 7.16 -0.96 24.84
C SER A 203 8.22 0.14 24.89
N THR A 204 8.69 0.58 23.73
CA THR A 204 9.45 1.83 23.53
C THR A 204 8.53 2.87 22.88
N ASP A 205 9.07 4.02 22.44
CA ASP A 205 8.27 5.07 21.79
C ASP A 205 7.62 4.62 20.47
N ASN A 206 8.25 3.69 19.75
CA ASN A 206 7.80 3.20 18.44
C ASN A 206 7.69 1.67 18.34
N GLN A 207 7.88 0.93 19.45
CA GLN A 207 7.79 -0.53 19.45
C GLN A 207 6.94 -1.08 20.57
N VAL A 208 6.25 -2.18 20.28
CA VAL A 208 5.46 -2.93 21.26
C VAL A 208 5.75 -4.41 21.15
N TYR A 209 6.01 -5.04 22.30
CA TYR A 209 6.21 -6.48 22.44
C TYR A 209 5.00 -7.08 23.15
N ILE A 210 4.36 -8.06 22.53
CA ILE A 210 3.13 -8.67 22.99
C ILE A 210 3.31 -10.18 23.12
N THR A 211 2.85 -10.75 24.23
CA THR A 211 2.59 -12.18 24.34
C THR A 211 1.08 -12.43 24.27
N ALA A 212 0.67 -13.34 23.39
CA ALA A 212 -0.72 -13.77 23.25
C ALA A 212 -0.96 -15.17 23.84
N TYR A 213 -2.15 -15.34 24.40
CA TYR A 213 -2.61 -16.52 25.09
C TYR A 213 -3.98 -16.97 24.57
N SER A 214 -4.22 -18.26 24.62
CA SER A 214 -5.52 -18.87 24.32
C SER A 214 -6.61 -18.39 25.29
N LYS A 215 -7.72 -17.92 24.73
CA LYS A 215 -8.90 -17.49 25.49
C LYS A 215 -9.81 -18.66 25.86
N ASN A 216 -10.10 -19.54 24.90
CA ASN A 216 -11.04 -20.67 25.05
C ASN A 216 -10.39 -22.02 24.70
N GLY A 217 -10.60 -23.03 25.55
CA GLY A 217 -10.19 -24.43 25.33
C GLY A 217 -10.20 -25.24 26.64
N LEU A 218 -10.74 -26.47 26.59
CA LEU A 218 -10.91 -27.38 27.75
C LEU A 218 -9.59 -27.72 28.47
N PHE A 219 -8.44 -27.68 27.78
CA PHE A 219 -7.12 -28.08 28.31
C PHE A 219 -6.02 -27.04 28.06
N SER A 220 -6.37 -25.86 27.57
CA SER A 220 -5.39 -24.90 27.05
C SER A 220 -5.64 -23.47 27.48
N LYS A 221 -6.60 -23.14 28.35
CA LYS A 221 -6.84 -21.76 28.79
C LYS A 221 -5.57 -21.10 29.32
N ASN A 222 -5.27 -19.87 28.88
CA ASN A 222 -4.09 -19.10 29.25
C ASN A 222 -2.75 -19.75 28.89
N LYS A 223 -2.73 -20.71 27.96
CA LYS A 223 -1.48 -21.22 27.39
C LYS A 223 -0.92 -20.17 26.43
N LYS A 224 0.37 -19.87 26.56
CA LYS A 224 1.09 -19.01 25.63
C LYS A 224 1.04 -19.60 24.23
N LEU A 225 0.65 -18.80 23.23
CA LEU A 225 0.49 -19.26 21.84
C LEU A 225 1.54 -18.68 20.91
N PHE A 226 1.78 -17.38 20.99
CA PHE A 226 2.73 -16.68 20.12
C PHE A 226 3.17 -15.35 20.75
N ASN A 227 4.30 -14.85 20.27
CA ASN A 227 4.75 -13.48 20.51
C ASN A 227 4.48 -12.62 19.27
N ILE A 228 4.29 -11.33 19.48
CA ILE A 228 4.24 -10.33 18.43
C ILE A 228 5.22 -9.19 18.79
N ILE A 229 5.97 -8.74 17.80
CA ILE A 229 6.76 -7.51 17.85
C ILE A 229 6.17 -6.57 16.81
N LEU A 230 5.81 -5.36 17.23
CA LEU A 230 5.23 -4.32 16.39
C LEU A 230 6.21 -3.15 16.32
N LEU A 231 6.51 -2.68 15.12
CA LEU A 231 7.20 -1.43 14.86
C LEU A 231 6.21 -0.45 14.23
N PHE A 232 6.09 0.76 14.78
CA PHE A 232 5.22 1.82 14.29
C PHE A 232 6.01 2.87 13.51
N ASP A 233 5.34 3.51 12.55
CA ASP A 233 5.82 4.77 11.99
C ASP A 233 5.60 5.94 12.97
N ASP A 234 6.22 7.09 12.67
CA ASP A 234 6.13 8.28 13.53
C ASP A 234 4.69 8.74 13.78
N MET A 235 3.83 8.60 12.76
CA MET A 235 2.43 9.00 12.81
C MET A 235 1.54 7.95 13.50
N LYS A 236 2.11 6.77 13.82
CA LYS A 236 1.44 5.62 14.44
C LYS A 236 0.21 5.15 13.65
N ASN A 237 0.28 5.24 12.32
CA ASN A 237 -0.75 4.84 11.38
C ASN A 237 -0.37 3.61 10.56
N ASN A 238 0.92 3.25 10.55
CA ASN A 238 1.48 2.11 9.85
C ASN A 238 2.26 1.24 10.85
N ILE A 239 2.14 -0.09 10.73
CA ILE A 239 2.86 -1.05 11.58
C ILE A 239 3.52 -2.13 10.72
N ILE A 240 4.78 -2.45 11.02
CA ILE A 240 5.39 -3.72 10.63
C ILE A 240 5.30 -4.68 11.81
N MET A 241 4.64 -5.81 11.58
CA MET A 241 4.41 -6.85 12.57
C MET A 241 5.29 -8.06 12.28
N LYS A 242 6.03 -8.54 13.30
CA LYS A 242 6.63 -9.89 13.35
C LYS A 242 5.88 -10.75 14.35
N LYS A 243 5.38 -11.91 13.94
CA LYS A 243 4.70 -12.88 14.81
C LYS A 243 5.48 -14.19 14.85
N GLU A 244 5.74 -14.68 16.07
CA GLU A 244 6.51 -15.91 16.32
C GLU A 244 5.66 -16.93 17.09
N MET A 245 5.45 -18.10 16.51
CA MET A 245 4.63 -19.15 17.13
C MET A 245 5.41 -19.91 18.20
N VAL A 246 4.82 -20.15 19.36
CA VAL A 246 5.47 -20.97 20.41
C VAL A 246 5.60 -22.41 19.95
N GLY A 247 6.79 -22.99 20.12
CA GLY A 247 7.07 -24.39 19.78
C GLY A 247 7.21 -24.64 18.28
N SER A 248 7.39 -23.60 17.47
CA SER A 248 7.60 -23.68 16.03
C SER A 248 8.68 -22.69 15.59
N SER A 249 9.38 -22.99 14.50
CA SER A 249 10.26 -22.04 13.81
C SER A 249 9.49 -21.06 12.91
N MET A 250 8.17 -21.22 12.79
CA MET A 250 7.33 -20.40 11.93
C MET A 250 7.25 -18.96 12.46
N THR A 251 7.73 -18.05 11.62
CA THR A 251 7.66 -16.60 11.80
C THR A 251 6.87 -16.00 10.65
N TYR A 252 5.95 -15.10 10.98
CA TYR A 252 5.15 -14.37 10.00
C TYR A 252 5.48 -12.88 10.07
N ARG A 253 5.55 -12.22 8.91
CA ARG A 253 5.77 -10.78 8.81
C ARG A 253 4.65 -10.17 7.99
N ASN A 254 4.06 -9.09 8.49
CA ASN A 254 2.96 -8.42 7.83
C ASN A 254 3.06 -6.91 8.03
N ASN A 255 2.66 -6.16 7.01
CA ASN A 255 2.40 -4.73 7.13
C ASN A 255 0.95 -4.53 7.50
N LEU A 256 0.68 -3.53 8.32
CA LEU A 256 -0.65 -3.20 8.79
C LEU A 256 -0.87 -1.69 8.69
N ILE A 257 -2.05 -1.27 8.25
CA ILE A 257 -2.48 0.13 8.25
C ILE A 257 -3.65 0.32 9.21
N TYR A 258 -3.68 1.46 9.90
CA TYR A 258 -4.75 1.77 10.84
C TYR A 258 -6.03 2.19 10.10
N ILE A 259 -7.17 1.69 10.59
CA ILE A 259 -8.51 2.07 10.14
C ILE A 259 -9.23 2.78 11.28
N HIS A 260 -9.62 4.03 11.06
CA HIS A 260 -10.40 4.80 12.02
C HIS A 260 -11.81 4.22 12.20
N GLU A 261 -12.45 4.47 13.34
CA GLU A 261 -13.84 4.05 13.61
C GLU A 261 -14.86 4.57 12.59
N GLU A 262 -14.55 5.69 11.94
CA GLU A 262 -15.36 6.26 10.85
C GLU A 262 -15.11 5.59 9.48
N GLY A 263 -14.28 4.56 9.41
CA GLY A 263 -13.95 3.81 8.21
C GLY A 263 -12.85 4.42 7.34
N PHE A 264 -12.15 5.46 7.81
CA PHE A 264 -11.02 6.04 7.07
C PHE A 264 -9.75 5.21 7.23
N GLU A 265 -9.11 4.89 6.11
CA GLU A 265 -7.73 4.38 6.13
C GLU A 265 -6.77 5.52 6.46
N LEU A 266 -6.11 5.40 7.63
CA LEU A 266 -5.18 6.43 8.10
C LEU A 266 -3.73 6.11 7.71
N GLY A 267 -3.38 4.84 7.57
CA GLY A 267 -2.11 4.42 6.98
C GLY A 267 -2.15 4.37 5.45
N ASN A 268 -1.06 3.92 4.83
CA ASN A 268 -0.98 3.63 3.40
C ASN A 268 0.11 2.57 3.17
N PHE A 269 -0.20 1.51 2.42
CA PHE A 269 0.77 0.46 2.07
C PHE A 269 1.90 0.94 1.15
N ASP A 270 1.69 2.06 0.46
CA ASP A 270 2.70 2.77 -0.31
C ASP A 270 3.71 3.54 0.57
N SER A 271 3.52 3.56 1.89
CA SER A 271 4.34 4.34 2.81
C SER A 271 5.81 3.93 2.74
N PHE A 272 6.71 4.91 2.60
CA PHE A 272 8.15 4.68 2.58
C PHE A 272 8.64 3.94 3.83
N PHE A 273 7.97 4.14 4.97
CA PHE A 273 8.21 3.40 6.21
C PHE A 273 8.31 1.87 5.99
N PHE A 274 7.42 1.29 5.18
CA PHE A 274 7.41 -0.15 4.90
C PHE A 274 8.59 -0.60 4.03
N ILE A 275 9.12 0.30 3.22
CA ILE A 275 10.26 0.03 2.32
C ILE A 275 11.55 0.11 3.13
N GLU A 276 11.75 1.21 3.85
CA GLU A 276 12.90 1.46 4.72
C GLU A 276 13.09 0.34 5.75
N ASN A 277 11.98 -0.18 6.28
CA ASN A 277 11.97 -1.15 7.37
C ASN A 277 11.62 -2.58 6.91
N ARG A 278 11.69 -2.88 5.60
CA ARG A 278 11.41 -4.22 5.04
C ARG A 278 12.22 -5.32 5.72
N ASP A 279 13.49 -5.05 5.99
CA ASP A 279 14.43 -5.98 6.62
C ASP A 279 14.66 -5.71 8.11
N TYR A 280 13.82 -4.90 8.74
CA TYR A 280 13.99 -4.48 10.13
C TYR A 280 14.22 -5.66 11.08
N PHE A 281 13.45 -6.74 10.90
CA PHE A 281 13.53 -7.94 11.72
C PHE A 281 14.50 -9.03 11.20
N ASN A 282 15.31 -8.73 10.20
CA ASN A 282 16.37 -9.60 9.65
C ASN A 282 17.77 -9.21 10.13
N LYS A 283 17.93 -8.01 10.70
CA LYS A 283 19.16 -7.49 11.28
C LYS A 283 19.34 -7.99 12.72
#